data_AF-A0A367QRE7-F1
#
_entry.id   AF-A0A367QRE7-F1
#
_cell.length_a   1.000
_cell.length_b   1.000
_cell.length_c   1.000
_cell.angle_alpha   90.00
_cell.angle_beta   90.00
_cell.angle_gamma   90.00
#
_symmetry.space_group_name_H-M   'P 1'
#
loop_
_entity.id
_entity.type
_entity.pdbx_description
1 polymer ?
#
loop_
_entity_poly.entity_id
_entity_poly.type
_entity_poly.pdbx_seq_one_letter_code
_entity_poly.pdbx_strand_id
1 'polypeptide(L)' 'MVHTYEVLVDIKEFADITNNTYQHGTTRYEINAESIKTADGMALTQARSDHPKGTEYDVRVTRLLR' A
#
# COMPACT_ATOMS: atom_id res chain seq x y z
N MET A 1 11.72 18.67 -4.82
CA MET A 1 12.83 17.69 -4.81
C MET A 1 12.20 16.32 -4.60
N VAL A 2 12.64 15.30 -5.34
CA VAL A 2 12.08 13.94 -5.23
C VAL A 2 12.90 13.16 -4.21
N HIS A 3 12.21 12.49 -3.29
CA HIS A 3 12.79 11.64 -2.26
C HIS A 3 12.24 10.21 -2.38
N THR A 4 12.98 9.24 -1.87
CA THR A 4 12.51 7.86 -1.74
C THR A 4 11.92 7.67 -0.36
N TYR A 5 10.65 7.30 -0.28
CA TYR A 5 9.95 6.98 0.95
C TYR A 5 9.75 5.47 1.09
N GLU A 6 9.87 4.96 2.31
CA GLU A 6 9.33 3.66 2.67
C GLU A 6 7.85 3.82 3.03
N VAL A 7 7.01 3.05 2.38
CA VAL A 7 5.57 3.02 2.64
C VAL A 7 5.15 1.59 2.90
N LEU A 8 4.53 1.34 4.05
CA LEU A 8 3.89 0.07 4.37
C LEU A 8 2.41 0.19 4.08
N VAL A 9 1.85 -0.80 3.38
CA VAL A 9 0.42 -0.87 3.11
C VAL A 9 -0.11 -2.16 3.72
N ASP A 10 -0.99 -2.03 4.71
CA ASP A 10 -1.73 -3.14 5.27
C ASP A 10 -2.94 -3.42 4.38
N ILE A 11 -3.04 -4.64 3.89
CA ILE A 11 -4.00 -5.05 2.88
C ILE A 11 -4.86 -6.15 3.47
N LYS A 12 -6.17 -6.02 3.27
CA LYS A 12 -7.14 -7.06 3.58
C LYS A 12 -7.78 -7.52 2.28
N GLU A 13 -7.63 -8.79 1.97
CA GLU A 13 -8.14 -9.40 0.75
C GLU A 13 -9.08 -10.56 1.09
N PHE A 14 -10.17 -10.70 0.35
CA PHE A 14 -11.03 -11.89 0.45
C PHE A 14 -10.69 -12.85 -0.69
N ALA A 15 -10.59 -14.14 -0.36
CA ALA A 15 -10.29 -15.16 -1.37
C ALA A 15 -11.43 -15.30 -2.39
N ASP A 16 -12.68 -15.15 -1.93
CA ASP A 16 -13.90 -15.24 -2.75
C ASP A 16 -15.08 -14.46 -2.14
N ILE A 17 -16.07 -14.11 -2.95
CA ILE A 17 -17.25 -13.30 -2.56
C ILE A 17 -18.17 -14.10 -1.60
N THR A 18 -18.14 -15.43 -1.68
CA THR A 18 -19.03 -16.31 -0.90
C THR A 18 -18.41 -16.79 0.41
N ASN A 19 -17.13 -16.48 0.66
CA ASN A 19 -16.40 -17.01 1.79
C ASN A 19 -15.84 -15.85 2.63
N ASN A 20 -16.24 -15.78 3.91
CA ASN A 20 -15.76 -14.77 4.86
C ASN A 20 -14.29 -14.95 5.27
N THR A 21 -13.58 -15.91 4.67
CA THR A 21 -12.15 -16.10 4.90
C THR A 21 -11.38 -14.98 4.20
N TYR A 22 -10.84 -14.06 5.00
CA TYR A 22 -9.95 -13.01 4.54
C TYR A 22 -8.49 -13.36 4.83
N GLN A 23 -7.61 -12.86 3.98
CA GLN A 23 -6.18 -12.80 4.24
C GLN A 23 -5.82 -11.36 4.58
N HIS A 24 -4.89 -11.22 5.51
CA HIS A 24 -4.35 -9.93 5.89
C HIS A 24 -2.83 -10.00 5.79
N GLY A 25 -2.23 -8.98 5.19
CA GLY A 25 -0.79 -8.88 5.02
C GLY A 25 -0.34 -7.44 4.89
N THR A 26 0.93 -7.21 5.17
CA THR A 26 1.57 -5.89 5.00
C THR A 26 2.56 -5.98 3.85
N THR A 27 2.43 -5.10 2.87
CA THR A 27 3.36 -4.99 1.75
C THR A 27 4.20 -3.72 1.89
N ARG A 28 5.51 -3.83 1.68
CA ARG A 28 6.46 -2.70 1.72
C ARG A 28 6.72 -2.19 0.31
N TYR A 29 6.53 -0.90 0.10
CA TYR A 29 6.85 -0.19 -1.13
C TYR A 29 7.93 0.86 -0.89
N GLU A 30 8.80 1.04 -1.88
CA GLU A 30 9.74 2.15 -1.95
C GLU A 30 9.25 3.11 -3.03
N ILE A 31 8.81 4.29 -2.62
CA ILE A 31 8.11 5.24 -3.50
C ILE A 31 8.95 6.50 -3.66
N ASN A 32 9.27 6.82 -4.92
CA ASN A 32 9.89 8.09 -5.27
C ASN A 32 8.80 9.15 -5.43
N ALA A 33 8.79 10.15 -4.55
CA ALA A 33 7.78 11.19 -4.51
C ALA A 33 8.35 12.53 -4.04
N GLU A 34 7.66 13.63 -4.35
CA GLU A 34 8.05 14.96 -3.90
C GLU A 34 7.63 15.27 -2.46
N SER A 35 6.68 14.50 -1.93
CA SER A 35 6.14 14.68 -0.58
C SER A 35 5.57 13.37 -0.04
N ILE A 36 5.39 13.31 1.29
CA ILE A 36 4.71 12.21 1.99
C ILE A 36 3.30 11.98 1.43
N LYS A 37 2.54 13.05 1.15
CA LYS A 37 1.18 12.94 0.62
C LYS A 37 1.14 12.32 -0.78
N THR A 38 2.13 12.65 -1.60
CA THR A 38 2.27 12.05 -2.93
C THR A 38 2.72 10.58 -2.83
N ALA A 39 3.63 10.28 -1.89
CA ALA A 39 4.09 8.91 -1.64
C ALA A 39 2.94 7.99 -1.19
N ASP A 40 2.07 8.50 -0.31
CA ASP A 40 0.87 7.82 0.17
C ASP A 40 -0.08 7.43 -0.97
N GLY A 41 -0.47 8.38 -1.81
CA GLY A 41 -1.36 8.12 -2.94
C GLY A 41 -0.76 7.19 -4.00
N MET A 42 0.55 7.28 -4.23
CA MET A 42 1.27 6.38 -5.14
C MET A 42 1.34 4.95 -4.59
N ALA A 43 1.64 4.78 -3.29
CA ALA A 43 1.66 3.48 -2.63
C ALA A 43 0.27 2.83 -2.65
N LEU A 44 -0.80 3.60 -2.41
CA LEU A 44 -2.17 3.12 -2.51
C LEU A 44 -2.50 2.61 -3.91
N THR A 45 -2.10 3.38 -4.94
CA THR A 45 -2.35 3.03 -6.34
C THR A 45 -1.61 1.75 -6.71
N GLN A 46 -0.34 1.65 -6.31
CA GLN A 46 0.47 0.45 -6.54
C GLN A 46 -0.13 -0.76 -5.82
N ALA A 47 -0.49 -0.63 -4.54
CA ALA A 47 -1.09 -1.70 -3.76
C ALA A 47 -2.40 -2.21 -4.38
N ARG A 48 -3.27 -1.33 -4.89
CA ARG A 48 -4.50 -1.74 -5.60
C ARG A 48 -4.22 -2.48 -6.91
N SER A 49 -3.12 -2.16 -7.59
CA SER A 49 -2.71 -2.86 -8.80
C SER A 49 -2.16 -4.25 -8.49
N ASP A 50 -1.35 -4.37 -7.44
CA ASP A 50 -0.70 -5.63 -7.06
C ASP A 50 -1.67 -6.58 -6.34
N HIS A 51 -2.68 -6.02 -5.65
CA HIS A 51 -3.68 -6.73 -4.87
C HIS A 51 -5.10 -6.36 -5.32
N PRO A 52 -5.52 -6.68 -6.56
CA PRO A 52 -6.81 -6.23 -7.11
C PRO A 52 -8.04 -6.77 -6.36
N LYS A 53 -7.86 -7.78 -5.50
CA LYS A 53 -8.91 -8.34 -4.64
C LYS A 53 -8.92 -7.73 -3.23
N GLY A 54 -8.04 -6.77 -2.95
CA GLY A 54 -8.02 -6.05 -1.69
C GLY A 54 -9.27 -5.19 -1.51
N THR A 55 -9.94 -5.39 -0.39
CA THR A 55 -11.14 -4.65 0.01
C THR A 55 -10.83 -3.46 0.90
N GLU A 56 -9.72 -3.54 1.66
CA GLU A 56 -9.25 -2.45 2.51
C GLU A 56 -7.73 -2.31 2.34
N TYR A 57 -7.26 -1.07 2.34
CA TYR A 57 -5.85 -0.70 2.24
C TYR A 57 -5.60 0.41 3.26
N ASP A 58 -4.73 0.17 4.23
CA ASP A 58 -4.27 1.18 5.17
C ASP A 58 -2.82 1.52 4.86
N VAL A 59 -2.56 2.78 4.55
CA VAL A 59 -1.26 3.25 4.03
C VAL A 59 -0.54 4.00 5.13
N ARG A 60 0.72 3.63 5.36
CA ARG A 60 1.59 4.23 6.37
C ARG A 60 2.96 4.54 5.79
N VAL A 61 3.24 5.82 5.57
CA VAL A 61 4.58 6.29 5.19
C VAL A 61 5.45 6.28 6.46
N THR A 62 6.43 5.39 6.52
CA THR A 62 7.18 5.11 7.76
C THR A 62 8.44 5.96 7.88
N ARG A 63 9.21 6.12 6.80
CA ARG A 63 10.49 6.85 6.82
C ARG A 63 10.91 7.34 5.44
N LEU A 64 11.71 8.41 5.43
CA LEU A 64 12.50 8.82 4.28
C LEU A 64 13.72 7.91 4.16
N LEU A 65 13.94 7.30 3.01
CA LEU A 65 15.11 6.46 2.75
C LEU A 65 16.25 7.26 2.12
N ARG A 66 15.94 8.14 1.15
CA ARG A 66 16.91 8.91 0.37
C ARG A 66 16.34 10.25 -0.07
#